data_AF-A0A7V7DDM0-F1
#
_entry.id   AF-A0A7V7DDM0-F1
#
_cell.length_a   1.000
_cell.length_b   1.000
_cell.length_c   1.000
_cell.angle_alpha   90.00
_cell.angle_beta   90.00
_cell.angle_gamma   90.00
#
_symmetry.space_group_name_H-M   'P 1'
#
loop_
_entity.id
_entity.type
_entity.pdbx_description
1 polymer ?
#
loop_
_entity_poly.entity_id
_entity_poly.type
_entity_poly.pdbx_seq_one_letter_code
_entity_poly.pdbx_strand_id
1 'polypeptide(L)'
;MKFSYFLLNNPIIKEEENLYGTVRFMHKKHATLLNDCIICHHYRPADPAASEATRCSACHQTAFNPESPGRIGLKGAHHRQCMGCHKEWNKGPVGCTDCHAKNVPAHSELIKLTRKPEPTEVTKECLRCHDAQANEMLTSTHWLWKGPSAFTEGEEKRIDLGKATKTINNFCINVASNWPRCTNCHAGYGWRDASFDFTDKTRIDCLICHDTTGTYKKDPQGAGMPDVNVDLIMVAHNVGKPSRRTCGECHFSGGGEDPVKHGGLNPSLDFHSTSSDVHMGGLGFQCHECHKTRNHKIAGRSLALPVAEGSRTCEDCHTAVPHHGRELLNHHLNRHTEHLACMTCHNPVYAKHNPTKAFWDWSTAGDKQRKVKKNEFGIPDYNWRYGDITWEKSVKPAYAWYNGKVRRYILGDKINTRGVTLLTEPVGDINDPKSRIYPFKVMGGLQAVDTVNNYLLVPHLFGPGGYLEDLNWTKAFADGMAAAGLSYSGQYKWVETRMYLGLPHEVVAKKFALSCVQCHAGLKTERSCGRCHQDKRDVDFKKLAFQGIDFKLAHSKESDTQDLLHRTYYIDFEQLGYKGDPIEFGGRFKKLPLGWRSASKKE
;
A
#
# COMPACT_ATOMS: atom_id res chain seq x y z
N MET A 1 -4.94 -21.67 -7.48
CA MET A 1 -6.36 -21.53 -7.88
C MET A 1 -6.42 -20.44 -8.93
N LYS A 2 -7.00 -20.73 -10.11
CA LYS A 2 -7.19 -19.83 -11.26
C LYS A 2 -7.83 -18.50 -10.81
N PHE A 3 -7.41 -17.41 -11.45
CA PHE A 3 -7.77 -15.99 -11.22
C PHE A 3 -9.13 -15.73 -10.55
N SER A 4 -9.15 -14.75 -9.63
CA SER A 4 -10.33 -14.26 -8.89
C SER A 4 -11.36 -13.48 -9.71
N TYR A 5 -11.17 -13.42 -11.03
CA TYR A 5 -12.03 -12.72 -11.98
C TYR A 5 -12.16 -13.53 -13.28
N PHE A 6 -13.27 -13.31 -13.98
CA PHE A 6 -13.53 -13.89 -15.30
C PHE A 6 -13.25 -12.83 -16.36
N LEU A 7 -12.64 -13.24 -17.46
CA LEU A 7 -12.60 -12.41 -18.66
C LEU A 7 -13.89 -12.68 -19.44
N LEU A 8 -14.77 -11.68 -19.52
CA LEU A 8 -15.95 -11.74 -20.37
C LEU A 8 -15.48 -11.55 -21.82
N ASN A 9 -15.11 -12.67 -22.45
CA ASN A 9 -14.64 -12.75 -23.82
C ASN A 9 -15.58 -13.68 -24.58
N ASN A 10 -16.32 -13.15 -25.55
CA ASN A 10 -17.21 -13.95 -26.39
C ASN A 10 -16.93 -13.69 -27.87
N PRO A 11 -16.67 -14.74 -28.68
CA PRO A 11 -16.43 -14.60 -30.12
C PRO A 11 -17.55 -13.86 -30.85
N ILE A 12 -18.82 -14.08 -30.47
CA ILE A 12 -19.99 -13.45 -31.10
C ILE A 12 -19.89 -11.92 -31.02
N ILE A 13 -19.51 -11.38 -29.86
CA ILE A 13 -19.36 -9.93 -29.68
C ILE A 13 -18.16 -9.40 -30.49
N LYS A 14 -17.06 -10.15 -30.54
CA LYS A 14 -15.84 -9.73 -31.25
C LYS A 14 -16.02 -9.70 -32.77
N GLU A 15 -16.82 -10.63 -33.31
CA GLU A 15 -17.18 -10.64 -34.72
C GLU A 15 -18.02 -9.42 -35.11
N GLU A 16 -18.91 -8.96 -34.22
CA GLU A 16 -19.71 -7.75 -34.44
C GLU A 16 -18.90 -6.46 -34.26
N GLU A 17 -18.08 -6.37 -33.20
CA GLU A 17 -17.32 -5.16 -32.88
C GLU A 17 -16.11 -5.46 -31.98
N ASN A 18 -14.92 -5.03 -32.40
CA ASN A 18 -13.67 -5.23 -31.66
C ASN A 18 -12.96 -3.91 -31.34
N LEU A 19 -13.69 -2.92 -30.84
CA LEU A 19 -13.12 -1.63 -30.40
C LEU A 19 -12.56 -1.66 -28.98
N TYR A 20 -13.01 -2.62 -28.17
CA TYR A 20 -12.77 -2.67 -26.74
C TYR A 20 -12.24 -4.04 -26.31
N GLY A 21 -11.32 -4.02 -25.35
CA GLY A 21 -10.80 -5.20 -24.69
C GLY A 21 -11.85 -5.88 -23.80
N THR A 22 -11.54 -7.08 -23.35
CA THR A 22 -12.44 -7.90 -22.54
C THR A 22 -12.66 -7.29 -21.15
N VAL A 23 -13.87 -7.47 -20.60
CA VAL A 23 -14.18 -7.00 -19.25
C VAL A 23 -13.61 -7.97 -18.23
N ARG A 24 -12.86 -7.46 -17.26
CA ARG A 24 -12.48 -8.20 -16.05
C ARG A 24 -13.65 -8.19 -15.06
N PHE A 25 -14.40 -9.29 -15.02
CA PHE A 25 -15.58 -9.44 -14.18
C PHE A 25 -15.26 -10.15 -12.87
N MET A 26 -15.37 -9.43 -11.76
CA MET A 26 -15.16 -9.96 -10.41
C MET A 26 -16.41 -10.69 -9.89
N HIS A 27 -16.65 -11.90 -10.35
CA HIS A 27 -17.84 -12.68 -9.99
C HIS A 27 -18.04 -12.81 -8.47
N LYS A 28 -16.98 -13.12 -7.70
CA LYS A 28 -17.07 -13.28 -6.25
C LYS A 28 -17.58 -12.02 -5.54
N LYS A 29 -17.17 -10.82 -6.02
CA LYS A 29 -17.64 -9.53 -5.49
C LYS A 29 -19.15 -9.38 -5.71
N HIS A 30 -19.63 -9.68 -6.92
CA HIS A 30 -21.04 -9.56 -7.28
C HIS A 30 -21.89 -10.60 -6.54
N ALA A 31 -21.47 -11.86 -6.52
CA ALA A 31 -22.16 -12.94 -5.79
C ALA A 31 -22.29 -12.63 -4.29
N THR A 32 -21.25 -12.05 -3.68
CA THR A 32 -21.29 -11.68 -2.25
C THR A 32 -22.24 -10.50 -1.99
N LEU A 33 -22.33 -9.54 -2.92
CA LEU A 33 -23.20 -8.38 -2.77
C LEU A 33 -24.68 -8.72 -2.99
N LEU A 34 -24.95 -9.54 -4.01
CA LEU A 34 -26.31 -9.89 -4.43
C LEU A 34 -26.91 -11.01 -3.57
N ASN A 35 -26.08 -11.97 -3.12
CA ASN A 35 -26.48 -13.16 -2.39
C ASN A 35 -27.61 -13.98 -3.06
N ASP A 36 -27.80 -13.77 -4.36
CA ASP A 36 -28.74 -14.49 -5.20
C ASP A 36 -28.14 -14.64 -6.60
N CYS A 37 -27.85 -15.89 -6.98
CA CYS A 37 -27.22 -16.22 -8.26
C CYS A 37 -28.20 -16.07 -9.43
N ILE A 38 -29.52 -16.20 -9.21
CA ILE A 38 -30.50 -16.16 -10.31
C ILE A 38 -30.67 -14.76 -10.90
N ILE A 39 -30.21 -13.73 -10.18
CA ILE A 39 -30.14 -12.36 -10.70
C ILE A 39 -29.27 -12.28 -11.95
N CYS A 40 -28.17 -13.04 -12.01
CA CYS A 40 -27.23 -13.02 -13.15
C CYS A 40 -27.31 -14.30 -14.01
N HIS A 41 -27.70 -15.42 -13.42
CA HIS A 41 -27.79 -16.71 -14.09
C HIS A 41 -29.26 -17.07 -14.32
N HIS A 42 -29.66 -17.22 -15.58
CA HIS A 42 -30.97 -17.79 -15.86
C HIS A 42 -31.00 -19.24 -15.40
N TYR A 43 -31.99 -19.57 -14.57
CA TYR A 43 -32.34 -20.93 -14.26
C TYR A 43 -32.90 -21.61 -15.52
N ARG A 44 -32.41 -22.81 -15.83
CA ARG A 44 -32.95 -23.64 -16.93
C ARG A 44 -33.18 -25.07 -16.42
N PRO A 45 -34.04 -25.86 -17.08
CA PRO A 45 -35.18 -26.52 -16.46
C PRO A 45 -34.91 -28.01 -16.19
N ALA A 46 -35.95 -28.71 -15.71
CA ALA A 46 -36.09 -30.06 -15.12
C ALA A 46 -35.27 -31.27 -15.62
N ASP A 47 -34.37 -31.12 -16.59
CA ASP A 47 -33.40 -32.16 -16.97
C ASP A 47 -32.27 -32.23 -15.94
N PRO A 48 -32.14 -33.32 -15.16
CA PRO A 48 -31.09 -33.47 -14.15
C PRO A 48 -29.67 -33.51 -14.73
N ALA A 49 -29.53 -33.74 -16.05
CA ALA A 49 -28.24 -33.76 -16.74
C ALA A 49 -27.78 -32.39 -17.27
N ALA A 50 -28.66 -31.37 -17.25
CA ALA A 50 -28.33 -30.03 -17.70
C ALA A 50 -27.58 -29.23 -16.63
N SER A 51 -26.78 -28.25 -17.05
CA SER A 51 -26.13 -27.32 -16.12
C SER A 51 -27.19 -26.42 -15.45
N GLU A 52 -27.09 -26.28 -14.12
CA GLU A 52 -27.98 -25.44 -13.29
C GLU A 52 -28.09 -23.98 -13.77
N ALA A 53 -27.08 -23.49 -14.50
CA ALA A 53 -27.04 -22.13 -15.05
C ALA A 53 -26.83 -22.14 -16.57
N THR A 54 -27.65 -21.39 -17.30
CA THR A 54 -27.47 -21.23 -18.76
C THR A 54 -26.65 -19.98 -19.10
N ARG A 55 -25.67 -20.14 -20.01
CA ARG A 55 -24.88 -19.02 -20.54
C ARG A 55 -25.76 -18.08 -21.38
N CYS A 56 -25.56 -16.76 -21.26
CA CYS A 56 -26.29 -15.75 -22.02
C CYS A 56 -26.23 -16.04 -23.54
N SER A 57 -25.05 -16.47 -24.02
CA SER A 57 -24.79 -16.81 -25.42
C SER A 57 -25.42 -18.13 -25.89
N ALA A 58 -26.23 -18.81 -25.07
CA ALA A 58 -27.05 -19.92 -25.55
C ALA A 58 -28.33 -19.41 -26.23
N CYS A 59 -28.85 -18.25 -25.78
CA CYS A 59 -30.08 -17.68 -26.30
C CYS A 59 -29.85 -16.32 -26.97
N HIS A 60 -29.02 -15.45 -26.38
CA HIS A 60 -28.65 -14.15 -26.91
C HIS A 60 -27.46 -14.30 -27.85
N GLN A 61 -27.70 -14.17 -29.16
CA GLN A 61 -26.68 -14.27 -30.20
C GLN A 61 -26.33 -12.87 -30.71
N THR A 62 -26.32 -12.67 -32.02
CA THR A 62 -26.09 -11.39 -32.68
C THR A 62 -27.17 -10.35 -32.34
N ALA A 63 -26.87 -9.07 -32.59
CA ALA A 63 -27.68 -7.91 -32.23
C ALA A 63 -29.14 -7.98 -32.72
N PHE A 64 -29.39 -8.64 -33.86
CA PHE A 64 -30.70 -8.76 -34.46
C PHE A 64 -30.95 -10.19 -34.98
N ASN A 65 -32.07 -10.80 -34.54
CA ASN A 65 -32.59 -12.05 -35.10
C ASN A 65 -34.03 -11.83 -35.59
N PRO A 66 -34.29 -11.90 -36.91
CA PRO A 66 -35.63 -11.73 -37.50
C PRO A 66 -36.68 -12.72 -36.95
N GLU A 67 -36.26 -13.93 -36.57
CA GLU A 67 -37.15 -14.99 -36.05
C GLU A 67 -37.48 -14.79 -34.56
N SER A 68 -36.82 -13.86 -33.88
CA SER A 68 -37.03 -13.56 -32.46
C SER A 68 -36.78 -12.09 -32.17
N PRO A 69 -37.59 -11.16 -32.74
CA PRO A 69 -37.34 -9.73 -32.69
C PRO A 69 -37.37 -9.14 -31.26
N GLY A 70 -38.08 -9.78 -30.33
CA GLY A 70 -38.09 -9.39 -28.92
C GLY A 70 -36.83 -9.79 -28.13
N ARG A 71 -35.93 -10.60 -28.72
CA ARG A 71 -34.71 -11.06 -28.05
C ARG A 71 -33.55 -10.14 -28.38
N ILE A 72 -33.09 -9.41 -27.37
CA ILE A 72 -31.89 -8.56 -27.49
C ILE A 72 -30.64 -9.41 -27.78
N GLY A 73 -29.69 -8.86 -28.54
CA GLY A 73 -28.39 -9.50 -28.76
C GLY A 73 -27.51 -9.57 -27.49
N LEU A 74 -26.45 -10.36 -27.56
CA LEU A 74 -25.59 -10.70 -26.42
C LEU A 74 -24.94 -9.47 -25.76
N LYS A 75 -24.42 -8.55 -26.57
CA LYS A 75 -23.86 -7.28 -26.09
C LYS A 75 -24.89 -6.47 -25.29
N GLY A 76 -26.12 -6.38 -25.81
CA GLY A 76 -27.23 -5.69 -25.16
C GLY A 76 -27.65 -6.37 -23.85
N ALA A 77 -27.68 -7.70 -23.82
CA ALA A 77 -28.00 -8.48 -22.63
C ALA A 77 -27.00 -8.24 -21.49
N HIS A 78 -25.69 -8.32 -21.78
CA HIS A 78 -24.66 -8.04 -20.78
C HIS A 78 -24.72 -6.60 -20.26
N HIS A 79 -24.82 -5.61 -21.14
CA HIS A 79 -24.89 -4.21 -20.73
C HIS A 79 -26.14 -3.90 -19.92
N ARG A 80 -27.31 -4.43 -20.33
CA ARG A 80 -28.56 -4.25 -19.56
C ARG A 80 -28.43 -4.82 -18.16
N GLN A 81 -27.90 -6.04 -18.04
CA GLN A 81 -27.73 -6.71 -16.75
C GLN A 81 -26.75 -5.95 -15.83
N CYS A 82 -25.55 -5.65 -16.31
CA CYS A 82 -24.52 -5.03 -15.48
C CYS A 82 -24.83 -3.55 -15.20
N MET A 83 -25.14 -2.77 -16.24
CA MET A 83 -25.38 -1.34 -16.09
C MET A 83 -26.71 -1.03 -15.39
N GLY A 84 -27.69 -1.95 -15.44
CA GLY A 84 -28.95 -1.82 -14.73
C GLY A 84 -28.73 -1.59 -13.24
N CYS A 85 -28.16 -2.58 -12.54
CA CYS A 85 -27.86 -2.46 -11.11
C CYS A 85 -26.85 -1.33 -10.82
N HIS A 86 -25.82 -1.14 -11.67
CA HIS A 86 -24.84 -0.08 -11.43
C HIS A 86 -25.47 1.32 -11.43
N LYS A 87 -26.42 1.58 -12.33
CA LYS A 87 -27.16 2.85 -12.39
C LYS A 87 -28.18 2.96 -11.27
N GLU A 88 -29.00 1.94 -11.08
CA GLU A 88 -30.10 1.95 -10.09
C GLU A 88 -29.57 2.16 -8.68
N TRP A 89 -28.49 1.46 -8.33
CA TRP A 89 -27.93 1.51 -6.98
C TRP A 89 -26.83 2.55 -6.83
N ASN A 90 -26.49 3.27 -7.91
CA ASN A 90 -25.34 4.16 -8.00
C ASN A 90 -24.05 3.49 -7.50
N LYS A 91 -23.86 2.21 -7.89
CA LYS A 91 -22.77 1.34 -7.41
C LYS A 91 -22.17 0.57 -8.58
N GLY A 92 -21.09 1.10 -9.15
CA GLY A 92 -20.30 0.42 -10.18
C GLY A 92 -20.10 1.26 -11.44
N PRO A 93 -19.28 0.78 -12.38
CA PRO A 93 -18.97 1.49 -13.61
C PRO A 93 -20.15 1.53 -14.59
N VAL A 94 -20.38 2.69 -15.22
CA VAL A 94 -21.42 2.86 -16.24
C VAL A 94 -20.88 3.41 -17.58
N GLY A 95 -19.63 3.89 -17.61
CA GLY A 95 -18.95 4.30 -18.83
C GLY A 95 -18.27 3.13 -19.53
N CYS A 96 -18.15 3.22 -20.87
CA CYS A 96 -17.55 2.17 -21.69
C CYS A 96 -16.12 1.84 -21.24
N THR A 97 -15.30 2.86 -20.99
CA THR A 97 -13.90 2.72 -20.58
C THR A 97 -13.72 2.39 -19.09
N ASP A 98 -14.80 2.43 -18.32
CA ASP A 98 -14.77 2.05 -16.91
C ASP A 98 -14.83 0.52 -16.75
N CYS A 99 -15.47 -0.17 -17.72
CA CYS A 99 -15.51 -1.62 -17.80
C CYS A 99 -14.47 -2.20 -18.76
N HIS A 100 -14.28 -1.54 -19.91
CA HIS A 100 -13.43 -2.01 -20.98
C HIS A 100 -12.13 -1.23 -21.08
N ALA A 101 -11.02 -1.92 -21.36
CA ALA A 101 -9.87 -1.25 -21.95
C ALA A 101 -10.21 -0.88 -23.40
N LYS A 102 -9.77 0.27 -23.90
CA LYS A 102 -9.76 0.49 -25.36
C LYS A 102 -8.75 -0.48 -25.97
N ASN A 103 -9.09 -1.09 -27.11
CA ASN A 103 -8.09 -1.78 -27.90
C ASN A 103 -7.09 -0.74 -28.39
N VAL A 104 -5.80 -1.06 -28.25
CA VAL A 104 -4.70 -0.25 -28.77
C VAL A 104 -4.04 -1.04 -29.90
N PRO A 105 -3.50 -0.38 -30.93
CA PRO A 105 -2.71 -1.06 -31.95
C PRO A 105 -1.58 -1.87 -31.32
N ALA A 106 -1.17 -2.95 -31.98
CA ALA A 106 -0.03 -3.73 -31.53
C ALA A 106 1.25 -2.89 -31.69
N HIS A 107 1.96 -2.64 -30.59
CA HIS A 107 3.22 -1.89 -30.64
C HIS A 107 4.26 -2.58 -31.53
N SER A 108 4.23 -3.92 -31.60
CA SER A 108 5.06 -4.72 -32.53
C SER A 108 4.93 -4.35 -34.00
N GLU A 109 3.80 -3.77 -34.41
CA GLU A 109 3.56 -3.34 -35.78
C GLU A 109 3.93 -1.87 -36.02
N LEU A 110 4.04 -1.07 -34.96
CA LEU A 110 4.18 0.39 -35.05
C LEU A 110 5.57 0.90 -34.69
N ILE A 111 6.23 0.29 -33.71
CA ILE A 111 7.51 0.79 -33.21
C ILE A 111 8.64 0.35 -34.13
N LYS A 112 9.56 1.27 -34.40
CA LYS A 112 10.73 1.04 -35.25
C LYS A 112 12.00 1.29 -34.45
N LEU A 113 12.60 0.21 -33.97
CA LEU A 113 13.84 0.26 -33.19
C LEU A 113 14.98 -0.35 -33.99
N THR A 114 16.20 0.12 -33.69
CA THR A 114 17.43 -0.54 -34.17
C THR A 114 17.56 -1.92 -33.53
N ARG A 115 18.47 -2.76 -34.02
CA ARG A 115 18.65 -4.14 -33.51
C ARG A 115 19.07 -4.21 -32.04
N LYS A 116 19.73 -3.17 -31.53
CA LYS A 116 20.18 -3.06 -30.14
C LYS A 116 20.01 -1.60 -29.71
N PRO A 117 18.77 -1.16 -29.43
CA PRO A 117 18.51 0.23 -29.11
C PRO A 117 19.05 0.56 -27.72
N GLU A 118 19.51 1.79 -27.55
CA GLU A 118 19.74 2.33 -26.21
C GLU A 118 18.40 2.61 -25.51
N PRO A 119 18.33 2.60 -24.17
CA PRO A 119 17.06 2.82 -23.45
C PRO A 119 16.39 4.16 -23.78
N THR A 120 17.19 5.21 -24.02
CA THR A 120 16.69 6.52 -24.44
C THR A 120 16.19 6.51 -25.88
N GLU A 121 16.71 5.65 -26.76
CA GLU A 121 16.19 5.46 -28.12
C GLU A 121 14.82 4.80 -28.11
N VAL A 122 14.60 3.83 -27.20
CA VAL A 122 13.27 3.24 -26.99
C VAL A 122 12.27 4.32 -26.61
N THR A 123 12.63 5.15 -25.62
CA THR A 123 11.76 6.26 -25.17
C THR A 123 11.52 7.24 -26.31
N LYS A 124 12.56 7.61 -27.07
CA LYS A 124 12.43 8.49 -28.24
C LYS A 124 11.44 7.94 -29.28
N GLU A 125 11.40 6.63 -29.50
CA GLU A 125 10.39 6.02 -30.37
C GLU A 125 8.99 6.10 -29.74
N CYS A 126 8.84 5.90 -28.42
CA CYS A 126 7.57 6.11 -27.73
C CYS A 126 7.07 7.56 -27.88
N LEU A 127 7.95 8.55 -27.76
CA LEU A 127 7.62 9.98 -27.85
C LEU A 127 7.01 10.37 -29.19
N ARG A 128 7.26 9.61 -30.28
CA ARG A 128 6.64 9.85 -31.58
C ARG A 128 5.11 9.84 -31.53
N CYS A 129 4.52 9.06 -30.61
CA CYS A 129 3.07 8.97 -30.42
C CYS A 129 2.63 9.44 -29.02
N HIS A 130 3.51 9.40 -28.02
CA HIS A 130 3.20 9.60 -26.61
C HIS A 130 3.87 10.83 -25.98
N ASP A 131 4.21 11.86 -26.77
CA ASP A 131 4.80 13.10 -26.23
C ASP A 131 3.93 13.74 -25.15
N ALA A 132 2.60 13.71 -25.30
CA ALA A 132 1.66 14.20 -24.30
C ALA A 132 1.82 13.47 -22.96
N GLN A 133 1.95 12.14 -22.97
CA GLN A 133 2.16 11.34 -21.76
C GLN A 133 3.52 11.60 -21.12
N ALA A 134 4.55 11.86 -21.93
CA ALA A 134 5.84 12.30 -21.42
C ALA A 134 5.76 13.68 -20.74
N ASN A 135 5.05 14.64 -21.33
CA ASN A 135 4.81 15.96 -20.70
C ASN A 135 4.09 15.82 -19.36
N GLU A 136 3.12 14.91 -19.26
CA GLU A 136 2.43 14.60 -18.01
C GLU A 136 3.42 14.06 -16.96
N MET A 137 4.26 13.09 -17.34
CA MET A 137 5.29 12.51 -16.47
C MET A 137 6.30 13.54 -15.96
N LEU A 138 6.73 14.51 -16.78
CA LEU A 138 7.68 15.55 -16.36
C LEU A 138 7.20 16.36 -15.14
N THR A 139 5.89 16.40 -14.90
CA THR A 139 5.30 17.10 -13.74
C THR A 139 4.90 16.17 -12.60
N SER A 140 5.12 14.87 -12.76
CA SER A 140 4.71 13.85 -11.80
C SER A 140 5.70 13.74 -10.64
N THR A 141 5.19 13.32 -9.48
CA THR A 141 6.05 13.03 -8.32
C THR A 141 6.97 11.82 -8.52
N HIS A 142 6.60 10.89 -9.40
CA HIS A 142 7.43 9.72 -9.74
C HIS A 142 8.66 10.09 -10.56
N TRP A 143 8.56 11.13 -11.39
CA TRP A 143 9.68 11.72 -12.12
C TRP A 143 10.49 12.68 -11.26
N LEU A 144 9.85 13.66 -10.64
CA LEU A 144 10.55 14.73 -9.92
C LEU A 144 11.10 14.27 -8.57
N TRP A 145 10.51 13.22 -7.98
CA TRP A 145 10.75 12.79 -6.59
C TRP A 145 10.60 13.93 -5.56
N LYS A 146 9.84 14.97 -5.92
CA LYS A 146 9.40 16.10 -5.10
C LYS A 146 8.05 16.59 -5.63
N GLY A 147 7.32 17.35 -4.82
CA GLY A 147 6.03 17.89 -5.22
C GLY A 147 5.19 18.37 -4.03
N PRO A 148 3.87 18.56 -4.24
CA PRO A 148 2.97 19.10 -3.22
C PRO A 148 2.98 18.28 -1.92
N SER A 149 3.14 18.97 -0.79
CA SER A 149 3.19 18.36 0.55
C SER A 149 1.99 18.70 1.44
N ALA A 150 0.79 18.68 0.86
CA ALA A 150 -0.46 19.14 1.49
C ALA A 150 -0.82 18.51 2.86
N PHE A 151 -0.15 17.42 3.25
CA PHE A 151 -0.38 16.71 4.51
C PHE A 151 0.76 16.90 5.53
N THR A 152 1.78 17.71 5.23
CA THR A 152 2.86 18.00 6.19
C THR A 152 2.47 19.18 7.06
N GLU A 153 2.37 18.96 8.37
CA GLU A 153 1.96 20.00 9.33
C GLU A 153 2.92 21.20 9.27
N GLY A 154 2.37 22.40 9.02
CA GLY A 154 3.12 23.66 8.94
C GLY A 154 3.77 23.92 7.57
N GLU A 155 3.81 22.91 6.70
CA GLU A 155 4.52 22.95 5.41
C GLU A 155 3.59 22.55 4.25
N GLU A 156 2.28 22.74 4.41
CA GLU A 156 1.26 22.25 3.47
C GLU A 156 1.36 22.87 2.07
N LYS A 157 1.95 24.07 1.96
CA LYS A 157 2.10 24.83 0.70
C LYS A 157 3.41 24.55 -0.03
N ARG A 158 4.34 23.80 0.57
CA ARG A 158 5.63 23.49 -0.07
C ARG A 158 5.44 22.54 -1.25
N ILE A 159 6.29 22.70 -2.26
CA ILE A 159 6.31 21.85 -3.46
C ILE A 159 7.69 21.25 -3.75
N ASP A 160 8.68 21.60 -2.94
CA ASP A 160 10.08 21.18 -3.05
C ASP A 160 10.44 20.09 -2.05
N LEU A 161 9.47 19.57 -1.29
CA LEU A 161 9.67 18.41 -0.42
C LEU A 161 9.52 17.10 -1.19
N GLY A 162 10.37 16.11 -0.89
CA GLY A 162 10.29 14.77 -1.43
C GLY A 162 11.60 13.98 -1.31
N LYS A 163 11.62 12.77 -1.89
CA LYS A 163 12.76 11.83 -1.83
C LYS A 163 14.03 12.41 -2.47
N ALA A 164 13.89 13.26 -3.49
CA ALA A 164 15.00 13.93 -4.17
C ALA A 164 15.66 15.05 -3.34
N THR A 165 14.97 15.52 -2.29
CA THR A 165 15.31 16.79 -1.64
C THR A 165 15.46 16.61 -0.12
N LYS A 166 14.70 17.38 0.65
CA LYS A 166 14.87 17.59 2.10
C LYS A 166 14.25 16.48 2.95
N THR A 167 13.92 15.32 2.36
CA THR A 167 13.38 14.18 3.13
C THR A 167 14.50 13.26 3.59
N ILE A 168 14.52 12.93 4.88
CA ILE A 168 15.43 11.95 5.46
C ILE A 168 14.63 10.77 6.03
N ASN A 169 15.21 9.57 6.03
CA ASN A 169 14.65 8.39 6.69
C ASN A 169 15.71 7.69 7.54
N ASN A 170 15.32 6.70 8.33
CA ASN A 170 16.21 5.86 9.13
C ASN A 170 16.48 4.48 8.50
N PHE A 171 16.52 4.44 7.16
CA PHE A 171 17.02 3.32 6.37
C PHE A 171 18.37 3.74 5.74
N CYS A 172 18.37 4.04 4.45
CA CYS A 172 19.54 4.53 3.71
C CYS A 172 19.72 6.06 3.80
N ILE A 173 19.09 6.71 4.79
CA ILE A 173 19.28 8.12 5.12
C ILE A 173 18.69 9.10 4.09
N ASN A 174 19.43 9.42 3.02
CA ASN A 174 19.06 10.43 2.02
C ASN A 174 19.70 10.11 0.64
N VAL A 175 19.15 10.67 -0.43
CA VAL A 175 19.59 10.41 -1.82
C VAL A 175 20.83 11.21 -2.21
N ALA A 176 21.06 12.38 -1.61
CA ALA A 176 22.23 13.22 -1.91
C ALA A 176 23.51 12.40 -1.75
N SER A 177 24.43 12.56 -2.71
CA SER A 177 25.65 11.78 -2.93
C SER A 177 25.47 10.27 -3.20
N ASN A 178 24.25 9.73 -3.13
CA ASN A 178 23.95 8.30 -3.23
C ASN A 178 23.04 7.94 -4.42
N TRP A 179 22.92 8.83 -5.41
CA TRP A 179 21.94 8.70 -6.49
C TRP A 179 22.00 7.36 -7.22
N PRO A 180 23.14 6.84 -7.70
CA PRO A 180 23.15 5.67 -8.58
C PRO A 180 22.48 4.42 -7.99
N ARG A 181 22.65 4.20 -6.68
CA ARG A 181 21.98 3.11 -5.94
C ARG A 181 20.51 3.42 -5.66
N CYS A 182 20.19 4.67 -5.36
CA CYS A 182 18.82 5.07 -5.06
C CYS A 182 17.91 5.09 -6.28
N THR A 183 18.42 5.59 -7.41
CA THR A 183 17.70 5.87 -8.66
C THR A 183 17.49 4.65 -9.52
N ASN A 184 17.98 3.48 -9.09
CA ASN A 184 17.45 2.19 -9.53
C ASN A 184 15.91 2.11 -9.39
N CYS A 185 15.33 2.81 -8.41
CA CYS A 185 13.87 2.90 -8.24
C CYS A 185 13.25 4.19 -8.81
N HIS A 186 14.01 5.01 -9.55
CA HIS A 186 13.49 6.23 -10.19
C HIS A 186 12.85 5.87 -11.53
N ALA A 187 11.81 6.59 -11.96
CA ALA A 187 11.14 6.35 -13.23
C ALA A 187 11.90 6.97 -14.43
N GLY A 188 13.23 6.86 -14.42
CA GLY A 188 14.09 7.46 -15.44
C GLY A 188 15.45 6.79 -15.58
N TYR A 189 16.20 7.24 -16.58
CA TYR A 189 17.49 6.71 -17.02
C TYR A 189 18.65 7.67 -16.76
N GLY A 190 19.61 7.24 -15.96
CA GLY A 190 20.91 7.90 -15.81
C GLY A 190 20.94 9.02 -14.78
N TRP A 191 20.07 9.02 -13.77
CA TRP A 191 20.15 9.97 -12.66
C TRP A 191 21.27 9.58 -11.70
N ARG A 192 22.49 10.02 -12.03
CA ARG A 192 23.74 9.68 -11.33
C ARG A 192 24.17 10.70 -10.28
N ASP A 193 23.75 11.95 -10.43
CA ASP A 193 24.13 13.05 -9.55
C ASP A 193 23.15 14.25 -9.68
N ALA A 194 23.51 15.40 -9.09
CA ALA A 194 22.71 16.61 -9.08
C ALA A 194 22.54 17.28 -10.46
N SER A 195 23.33 16.91 -11.47
CA SER A 195 23.28 17.49 -12.83
C SER A 195 22.22 16.87 -13.74
N PHE A 196 21.44 15.91 -13.25
CA PHE A 196 20.41 15.24 -14.03
C PHE A 196 19.37 16.21 -14.61
N ASP A 197 19.18 16.14 -15.93
CA ASP A 197 18.23 16.97 -16.64
C ASP A 197 16.80 16.41 -16.54
N PHE A 198 16.02 16.99 -15.63
CA PHE A 198 14.59 16.66 -15.46
C PHE A 198 13.70 17.19 -16.59
N THR A 199 14.22 17.88 -17.60
CA THR A 199 13.46 18.36 -18.77
C THR A 199 13.60 17.44 -19.98
N ASP A 200 14.62 16.58 -20.00
CA ASP A 200 14.87 15.62 -21.07
C ASP A 200 13.88 14.45 -21.02
N LYS A 201 12.86 14.51 -21.88
CA LYS A 201 11.83 13.47 -22.03
C LYS A 201 12.40 12.11 -22.42
N THR A 202 13.53 12.06 -23.12
CA THR A 202 14.11 10.79 -23.60
C THR A 202 14.65 9.93 -22.45
N ARG A 203 14.83 10.54 -21.27
CA ARG A 203 15.25 9.86 -20.05
C ARG A 203 14.11 9.30 -19.22
N ILE A 204 12.85 9.48 -19.62
CA ILE A 204 11.70 8.88 -18.93
C ILE A 204 11.70 7.38 -19.20
N ASP A 205 11.70 6.59 -18.14
CA ASP A 205 11.57 5.15 -18.28
C ASP A 205 10.10 4.75 -18.42
N CYS A 206 9.67 4.57 -19.66
CA CYS A 206 8.32 4.10 -19.96
C CYS A 206 8.13 2.61 -19.61
N LEU A 207 9.19 1.81 -19.65
CA LEU A 207 9.12 0.35 -19.60
C LEU A 207 8.92 -0.18 -18.18
N ILE A 208 9.52 0.46 -17.15
CA ILE A 208 9.41 -0.01 -15.76
C ILE A 208 7.97 -0.16 -15.27
N CYS A 209 7.06 0.69 -15.74
CA CYS A 209 5.64 0.61 -15.39
C CYS A 209 4.80 -0.16 -16.40
N HIS A 210 5.22 -0.23 -17.66
CA HIS A 210 4.41 -0.74 -18.76
C HIS A 210 4.84 -2.11 -19.28
N ASP A 211 5.91 -2.71 -18.77
CA ASP A 211 6.30 -4.08 -19.12
C ASP A 211 5.18 -5.08 -18.79
N THR A 212 4.83 -5.92 -19.77
CA THR A 212 3.94 -7.07 -19.55
C THR A 212 4.62 -8.42 -19.79
N THR A 213 5.90 -8.42 -20.18
CA THR A 213 6.71 -9.63 -20.36
C THR A 213 7.17 -10.20 -19.03
N GLY A 214 7.33 -9.36 -18.01
CA GLY A 214 7.92 -9.74 -16.72
C GLY A 214 9.43 -9.98 -16.81
N THR A 215 10.09 -9.38 -17.80
CA THR A 215 11.54 -9.53 -18.02
C THR A 215 12.30 -8.22 -17.83
N TYR A 216 11.61 -7.08 -17.85
CA TYR A 216 12.25 -5.79 -17.64
C TYR A 216 12.72 -5.65 -16.19
N LYS A 217 14.00 -5.30 -16.01
CA LYS A 217 14.60 -4.99 -14.72
C LYS A 217 15.70 -3.96 -14.88
N LYS A 218 15.94 -3.20 -13.82
CA LYS A 218 17.02 -2.22 -13.75
C LYS A 218 18.27 -2.81 -13.13
N ASP A 219 19.42 -2.28 -13.54
CA ASP A 219 20.67 -2.51 -12.85
C ASP A 219 20.61 -1.82 -11.48
N PRO A 220 20.73 -2.56 -10.36
CA PRO A 220 20.70 -2.02 -9.01
C PRO A 220 21.74 -0.92 -8.71
N GLN A 221 22.77 -0.76 -9.55
CA GLN A 221 23.81 0.25 -9.41
C GLN A 221 23.88 1.19 -10.63
N GLY A 222 23.06 0.94 -11.66
CA GLY A 222 23.13 1.61 -12.96
C GLY A 222 22.44 2.96 -13.04
N ALA A 223 22.09 3.59 -11.91
CA ALA A 223 21.42 4.89 -11.87
C ALA A 223 20.10 4.94 -12.69
N GLY A 224 19.32 3.87 -12.60
CA GLY A 224 18.05 3.72 -13.30
C GLY A 224 18.15 3.06 -14.68
N MET A 225 19.36 2.79 -15.18
CA MET A 225 19.53 2.07 -16.44
C MET A 225 19.02 0.61 -16.34
N PRO A 226 18.45 0.05 -17.42
CA PRO A 226 18.08 -1.36 -17.48
C PRO A 226 19.32 -2.27 -17.35
N ASP A 227 19.12 -3.47 -16.83
CA ASP A 227 20.12 -4.53 -16.85
C ASP A 227 20.50 -4.87 -18.31
N VAL A 228 21.79 -5.07 -18.57
CA VAL A 228 22.32 -5.31 -19.93
C VAL A 228 21.74 -6.53 -20.64
N ASN A 229 21.12 -7.45 -19.89
CA ASN A 229 20.51 -8.67 -20.43
C ASN A 229 19.03 -8.50 -20.79
N VAL A 230 18.44 -7.32 -20.58
CA VAL A 230 17.05 -7.06 -20.95
C VAL A 230 16.93 -6.91 -22.47
N ASP A 231 16.04 -7.70 -23.07
CA ASP A 231 15.64 -7.50 -24.47
C ASP A 231 14.65 -6.33 -24.56
N LEU A 232 15.20 -5.14 -24.81
CA LEU A 232 14.42 -3.91 -24.89
C LEU A 232 13.41 -3.92 -26.04
N ILE A 233 13.68 -4.63 -27.14
CA ILE A 233 12.76 -4.73 -28.28
C ILE A 233 11.55 -5.58 -27.88
N MET A 234 11.80 -6.76 -27.29
CA MET A 234 10.75 -7.63 -26.80
C MET A 234 9.86 -6.91 -25.78
N VAL A 235 10.45 -6.21 -24.81
CA VAL A 235 9.68 -5.45 -23.81
C VAL A 235 8.87 -4.34 -24.47
N ALA A 236 9.49 -3.53 -25.34
CA ALA A 236 8.81 -2.42 -26.03
C ALA A 236 7.65 -2.88 -26.92
N HIS A 237 7.78 -4.03 -27.58
CA HIS A 237 6.70 -4.63 -28.38
C HIS A 237 5.50 -5.11 -27.55
N ASN A 238 5.73 -5.41 -26.27
CA ASN A 238 4.73 -6.00 -25.37
C ASN A 238 4.34 -5.04 -24.23
N VAL A 239 4.49 -3.73 -24.42
CA VAL A 239 4.03 -2.75 -23.42
C VAL A 239 2.51 -2.79 -23.25
N GLY A 240 2.03 -2.54 -22.04
CA GLY A 240 0.61 -2.63 -21.71
C GLY A 240 0.25 -1.95 -20.39
N LYS A 241 -0.90 -2.31 -19.83
CA LYS A 241 -1.33 -1.74 -18.54
C LYS A 241 -0.41 -2.21 -17.40
N PRO A 242 -0.05 -1.33 -16.45
CA PRO A 242 0.73 -1.72 -15.29
C PRO A 242 0.09 -2.84 -14.48
N SER A 243 0.94 -3.66 -13.87
CA SER A 243 0.57 -4.72 -12.94
C SER A 243 1.12 -4.47 -11.54
N ARG A 244 0.68 -5.26 -10.55
CA ARG A 244 1.29 -5.27 -9.21
C ARG A 244 2.79 -5.48 -9.28
N ARG A 245 3.26 -6.38 -10.15
CA ARG A 245 4.68 -6.63 -10.38
C ARG A 245 5.44 -5.38 -10.80
N THR A 246 4.99 -4.68 -11.85
CA THR A 246 5.67 -3.46 -12.34
C THR A 246 5.75 -2.35 -11.28
N CYS A 247 4.72 -2.18 -10.45
CA CYS A 247 4.77 -1.28 -9.29
C CYS A 247 5.76 -1.82 -8.23
N GLY A 248 5.72 -3.13 -8.02
CA GLY A 248 6.49 -3.89 -7.06
C GLY A 248 8.00 -3.87 -7.27
N GLU A 249 8.48 -3.74 -8.52
CA GLU A 249 9.91 -3.60 -8.83
C GLU A 249 10.58 -2.50 -7.97
N CYS A 250 9.82 -1.44 -7.65
CA CYS A 250 10.26 -0.36 -6.76
C CYS A 250 9.60 -0.39 -5.37
N HIS A 251 8.33 -0.79 -5.27
CA HIS A 251 7.55 -0.65 -4.03
C HIS A 251 7.58 -1.87 -3.11
N PHE A 252 7.93 -3.05 -3.63
CA PHE A 252 8.03 -4.27 -2.82
C PHE A 252 9.41 -4.47 -2.23
N SER A 253 10.41 -3.68 -2.64
CA SER A 253 11.79 -3.73 -2.16
C SER A 253 12.24 -2.36 -1.65
N GLY A 254 13.35 -2.31 -0.91
CA GLY A 254 13.99 -1.05 -0.50
C GLY A 254 15.49 -1.13 -0.65
N GLY A 255 16.06 -0.47 -1.67
CA GLY A 255 17.51 -0.38 -1.85
C GLY A 255 18.15 -1.60 -2.50
N GLY A 256 17.41 -2.33 -3.33
CA GLY A 256 17.94 -3.32 -4.28
C GLY A 256 17.99 -4.78 -3.82
N GLU A 257 17.84 -5.10 -2.53
CA GLU A 257 18.14 -6.47 -2.07
C GLU A 257 17.14 -7.11 -1.09
N ASP A 258 16.03 -6.46 -0.68
CA ASP A 258 15.14 -7.13 0.30
C ASP A 258 13.73 -6.48 0.43
N PRO A 259 12.63 -7.26 0.62
CA PRO A 259 11.26 -6.77 0.76
C PRO A 259 10.91 -6.22 2.16
N VAL A 260 11.46 -5.05 2.50
CA VAL A 260 11.75 -4.79 3.92
C VAL A 260 11.32 -3.43 4.46
N LYS A 261 11.07 -2.45 3.59
CA LYS A 261 10.79 -1.08 4.05
C LYS A 261 9.36 -0.91 4.54
N HIS A 262 8.38 -1.24 3.71
CA HIS A 262 6.95 -1.08 4.02
C HIS A 262 6.40 -2.37 4.63
N GLY A 263 5.79 -2.27 5.82
CA GLY A 263 5.31 -3.45 6.55
C GLY A 263 4.24 -4.27 5.82
N GLY A 264 3.53 -3.67 4.85
CA GLY A 264 2.46 -4.34 4.10
C GLY A 264 2.67 -4.40 2.59
N LEU A 265 3.89 -4.22 2.08
CA LEU A 265 4.18 -4.33 0.64
C LEU A 265 5.40 -5.21 0.42
N ASN A 266 5.20 -6.36 -0.23
CA ASN A 266 6.23 -7.37 -0.46
C ASN A 266 5.89 -8.23 -1.71
N PRO A 267 6.85 -8.97 -2.28
CA PRO A 267 6.67 -9.77 -3.49
C PRO A 267 5.56 -10.82 -3.41
N SER A 268 5.22 -11.31 -2.20
CA SER A 268 4.11 -12.26 -2.03
C SER A 268 2.76 -11.66 -2.43
N LEU A 269 2.62 -10.33 -2.46
CA LEU A 269 1.39 -9.69 -2.94
C LEU A 269 1.11 -9.88 -4.43
N ASP A 270 2.10 -10.31 -5.22
CA ASP A 270 1.92 -10.55 -6.64
C ASP A 270 1.17 -11.86 -6.92
N PHE A 271 1.38 -12.90 -6.09
CA PHE A 271 0.89 -14.27 -6.37
C PHE A 271 0.01 -14.90 -5.29
N HIS A 272 -0.16 -14.29 -4.12
CA HIS A 272 -0.83 -14.95 -3.00
C HIS A 272 -2.35 -14.73 -2.93
N SER A 273 -2.99 -15.54 -2.10
CA SER A 273 -4.44 -15.67 -1.97
C SER A 273 -5.08 -14.56 -1.11
N THR A 274 -6.40 -14.67 -0.87
CA THR A 274 -7.16 -13.82 0.05
C THR A 274 -6.55 -13.73 1.47
N SER A 275 -5.71 -14.69 1.88
CA SER A 275 -5.00 -14.65 3.17
C SER A 275 -4.00 -13.51 3.30
N SER A 276 -3.39 -13.07 2.20
CA SER A 276 -2.40 -11.99 2.20
C SER A 276 -3.09 -10.63 2.20
N ASP A 277 -3.97 -10.41 1.22
CA ASP A 277 -4.76 -9.20 1.06
C ASP A 277 -6.07 -9.53 0.33
N VAL A 278 -7.21 -9.07 0.85
CA VAL A 278 -8.53 -9.37 0.24
C VAL A 278 -8.75 -8.67 -1.10
N HIS A 279 -8.15 -7.51 -1.33
CA HIS A 279 -8.32 -6.75 -2.56
C HIS A 279 -7.38 -7.26 -3.64
N MET A 280 -6.10 -7.37 -3.33
CA MET A 280 -5.07 -7.84 -4.27
C MET A 280 -5.14 -9.37 -4.43
N GLY A 281 -5.00 -10.13 -3.35
CA GLY A 281 -4.98 -11.60 -3.40
C GLY A 281 -6.39 -12.23 -3.51
N GLY A 282 -7.42 -11.54 -3.02
CA GLY A 282 -8.81 -12.02 -3.08
C GLY A 282 -9.58 -11.58 -4.32
N LEU A 283 -9.54 -10.30 -4.68
CA LEU A 283 -10.26 -9.73 -5.84
C LEU A 283 -9.39 -9.54 -7.08
N GLY A 284 -8.07 -9.71 -6.97
CA GLY A 284 -7.15 -9.57 -8.10
C GLY A 284 -6.82 -8.12 -8.47
N PHE A 285 -7.05 -7.16 -7.56
CA PHE A 285 -6.81 -5.74 -7.82
C PHE A 285 -5.37 -5.51 -8.25
N GLN A 286 -5.20 -4.72 -9.32
CA GLN A 286 -3.93 -4.06 -9.60
C GLN A 286 -3.84 -2.76 -8.80
N CYS A 287 -2.63 -2.25 -8.56
CA CYS A 287 -2.42 -1.06 -7.73
C CYS A 287 -3.27 0.12 -8.21
N HIS A 288 -3.31 0.35 -9.54
CA HIS A 288 -4.06 1.43 -10.17
C HIS A 288 -5.60 1.29 -10.09
N GLU A 289 -6.13 0.16 -9.61
CA GLU A 289 -7.56 0.02 -9.34
C GLU A 289 -7.99 0.82 -8.12
N CYS A 290 -7.13 0.93 -7.11
CA CYS A 290 -7.29 1.85 -5.98
C CYS A 290 -6.56 3.17 -6.24
N HIS A 291 -5.27 3.12 -6.59
CA HIS A 291 -4.44 4.28 -6.91
C HIS A 291 -4.79 4.85 -8.30
N LYS A 292 -6.02 5.39 -8.44
CA LYS A 292 -6.49 5.90 -9.72
C LYS A 292 -5.52 6.95 -10.24
N THR A 293 -5.10 6.73 -11.47
CA THR A 293 -4.13 7.57 -12.15
C THR A 293 -4.86 8.45 -13.17
N ARG A 294 -4.47 9.72 -13.22
CA ARG A 294 -4.95 10.71 -14.18
C ARG A 294 -3.75 11.50 -14.65
N ASN A 295 -3.56 11.59 -15.97
CA ASN A 295 -2.45 12.33 -16.58
C ASN A 295 -1.09 11.97 -15.93
N HIS A 296 -0.81 10.67 -15.83
CA HIS A 296 0.35 10.08 -15.14
C HIS A 296 0.58 10.48 -13.66
N LYS A 297 -0.37 11.17 -13.03
CA LYS A 297 -0.36 11.47 -11.60
C LYS A 297 -1.09 10.38 -10.83
N ILE A 298 -0.37 9.69 -9.95
CA ILE A 298 -0.86 8.50 -9.27
C ILE A 298 -1.41 8.89 -7.89
N ALA A 299 -2.72 8.82 -7.72
CA ALA A 299 -3.36 9.22 -6.46
C ALA A 299 -2.93 8.33 -5.29
N GLY A 300 -2.56 8.96 -4.18
CA GLY A 300 -2.13 8.28 -2.96
C GLY A 300 -1.31 9.22 -2.09
N ARG A 301 -1.25 8.92 -0.79
CA ARG A 301 -0.42 9.66 0.16
C ARG A 301 0.34 8.70 1.05
N SER A 302 1.51 9.12 1.49
CA SER A 302 2.41 8.31 2.32
C SER A 302 2.65 9.01 3.66
N LEU A 303 2.78 8.23 4.75
CA LEU A 303 3.42 8.76 5.95
C LEU A 303 4.93 8.88 5.78
N ALA A 304 5.54 8.09 4.89
CA ALA A 304 6.99 8.06 4.73
C ALA A 304 7.55 9.20 3.88
N LEU A 305 6.74 9.74 2.97
CA LEU A 305 7.13 10.79 2.04
C LEU A 305 6.09 11.92 2.08
N PRO A 306 6.50 13.19 1.99
CA PRO A 306 5.60 14.34 2.08
C PRO A 306 4.73 14.51 0.83
N VAL A 307 5.19 14.03 -0.33
CA VAL A 307 4.53 14.22 -1.62
C VAL A 307 3.22 13.47 -1.74
N ALA A 308 2.22 14.11 -2.34
CA ALA A 308 0.95 13.48 -2.68
C ALA A 308 0.34 14.05 -3.96
N GLU A 309 -0.18 13.16 -4.82
CA GLU A 309 -0.90 13.50 -6.06
C GLU A 309 -2.38 13.12 -5.96
N GLY A 310 -2.96 13.34 -4.79
CA GLY A 310 -4.30 12.93 -4.42
C GLY A 310 -4.28 12.03 -3.19
N SER A 311 -5.43 11.46 -2.85
CA SER A 311 -5.58 10.58 -1.69
C SER A 311 -6.47 9.39 -2.01
N ARG A 312 -6.33 8.33 -1.22
CA ARG A 312 -7.22 7.16 -1.25
C ARG A 312 -7.60 6.74 0.16
N THR A 313 -8.85 6.32 0.32
CA THR A 313 -9.36 5.79 1.58
C THR A 313 -10.27 4.60 1.32
N CYS A 314 -10.59 3.84 2.38
CA CYS A 314 -11.56 2.76 2.30
C CYS A 314 -12.95 3.28 1.87
N GLU A 315 -13.26 4.53 2.22
CA GLU A 315 -14.56 5.17 1.97
C GLU A 315 -14.76 5.58 0.49
N ASP A 316 -13.72 5.46 -0.35
CA ASP A 316 -13.85 5.63 -1.81
C ASP A 316 -14.63 4.48 -2.46
N CYS A 317 -14.75 3.33 -1.77
CA CYS A 317 -15.46 2.13 -2.25
C CYS A 317 -16.47 1.58 -1.23
N HIS A 318 -16.23 1.80 0.06
CA HIS A 318 -17.12 1.40 1.16
C HIS A 318 -17.83 2.64 1.72
N THR A 319 -18.96 2.46 2.41
CA THR A 319 -19.57 3.59 3.12
C THR A 319 -18.86 3.80 4.46
N ALA A 320 -19.09 4.94 5.10
CA ALA A 320 -18.69 5.17 6.49
C ALA A 320 -19.40 4.22 7.49
N VAL A 321 -20.44 3.51 7.05
CA VAL A 321 -21.19 2.52 7.85
C VAL A 321 -21.19 1.14 7.15
N PRO A 322 -20.00 0.50 7.01
CA PRO A 322 -19.82 -0.65 6.12
C PRO A 322 -20.39 -1.96 6.68
N HIS A 323 -20.77 -2.01 7.96
CA HIS A 323 -21.33 -3.20 8.58
C HIS A 323 -22.85 -3.22 8.37
N HIS A 324 -23.35 -4.14 7.55
CA HIS A 324 -24.74 -4.21 7.13
C HIS A 324 -25.48 -5.39 7.78
N GLY A 325 -26.75 -5.19 8.13
CA GLY A 325 -27.66 -6.16 8.75
C GLY A 325 -28.47 -5.52 9.88
N ARG A 326 -29.51 -6.20 10.38
CA ARG A 326 -30.39 -5.68 11.46
C ARG A 326 -29.86 -5.95 12.88
N GLU A 327 -28.67 -6.52 12.99
CA GLU A 327 -28.05 -6.90 14.26
C GLU A 327 -27.46 -5.70 15.02
N LEU A 328 -27.60 -5.70 16.35
CA LEU A 328 -26.99 -4.70 17.24
C LEU A 328 -25.47 -4.59 17.05
N LEU A 329 -24.80 -5.70 16.74
CA LEU A 329 -23.36 -5.74 16.47
C LEU A 329 -22.97 -4.78 15.34
N ASN A 330 -23.70 -4.81 14.22
CA ASN A 330 -23.37 -3.99 13.05
C ASN A 330 -23.49 -2.50 13.38
N HIS A 331 -24.55 -2.12 14.11
CA HIS A 331 -24.69 -0.76 14.60
C HIS A 331 -23.51 -0.35 15.48
N HIS A 332 -23.10 -1.20 16.42
CA HIS A 332 -21.98 -0.92 17.31
C HIS A 332 -20.64 -0.78 16.57
N LEU A 333 -20.34 -1.68 15.62
CA LEU A 333 -19.14 -1.61 14.80
C LEU A 333 -19.12 -0.36 13.91
N ASN A 334 -20.27 0.04 13.35
CA ASN A 334 -20.38 1.28 12.59
C ASN A 334 -20.06 2.52 13.45
N ARG A 335 -20.42 2.54 14.73
CA ARG A 335 -20.03 3.63 15.63
C ARG A 335 -18.54 3.66 15.95
N HIS A 336 -17.87 2.51 15.94
CA HIS A 336 -16.41 2.48 16.06
C HIS A 336 -15.72 3.19 14.90
N THR A 337 -16.31 3.22 13.71
CA THR A 337 -15.71 3.91 12.55
C THR A 337 -15.59 5.43 12.74
N GLU A 338 -16.35 6.02 13.67
CA GLU A 338 -16.21 7.43 14.06
C GLU A 338 -14.86 7.68 14.78
N HIS A 339 -14.26 6.65 15.36
CA HIS A 339 -13.10 6.73 16.26
C HIS A 339 -11.90 5.92 15.78
N LEU A 340 -12.13 4.84 15.04
CA LEU A 340 -11.15 3.90 14.54
C LEU A 340 -11.13 3.96 13.01
N ALA A 341 -9.92 4.00 12.44
CA ALA A 341 -9.76 3.76 11.03
C ALA A 341 -10.11 2.30 10.70
N CYS A 342 -10.65 2.04 9.50
CA CYS A 342 -10.99 0.68 9.07
C CYS A 342 -9.79 -0.28 9.20
N MET A 343 -8.59 0.20 8.85
CA MET A 343 -7.35 -0.58 8.92
C MET A 343 -6.98 -1.00 10.34
N THR A 344 -7.41 -0.27 11.38
CA THR A 344 -7.15 -0.66 12.78
C THR A 344 -7.71 -2.04 13.08
N CYS A 345 -8.93 -2.32 12.62
CA CYS A 345 -9.56 -3.63 12.79
C CYS A 345 -9.17 -4.61 11.68
N HIS A 346 -8.99 -4.13 10.45
CA HIS A 346 -8.81 -4.98 9.27
C HIS A 346 -7.35 -5.25 8.87
N ASN A 347 -6.37 -4.68 9.59
CA ASN A 347 -4.95 -4.95 9.39
C ASN A 347 -4.31 -5.27 10.75
N PRO A 348 -4.78 -6.33 11.45
CA PRO A 348 -4.36 -6.64 12.81
C PRO A 348 -2.89 -7.05 12.91
N VAL A 349 -2.32 -7.50 11.80
CA VAL A 349 -0.93 -7.98 11.67
C VAL A 349 -0.40 -7.55 10.31
N TYR A 350 0.86 -7.11 10.27
CA TYR A 350 1.59 -6.80 9.04
C TYR A 350 2.84 -7.70 8.91
N ALA A 351 3.52 -7.64 7.77
CA ALA A 351 4.67 -8.50 7.45
C ALA A 351 4.32 -9.99 7.57
N LYS A 352 3.14 -10.36 7.07
CA LYS A 352 2.55 -11.70 7.26
C LYS A 352 3.38 -12.82 6.63
N HIS A 353 4.04 -12.53 5.52
CA HIS A 353 4.77 -13.54 4.74
C HIS A 353 6.28 -13.34 4.73
N ASN A 354 6.73 -12.09 4.76
CA ASN A 354 8.15 -11.75 4.68
C ASN A 354 8.54 -10.88 5.89
N PRO A 355 9.68 -11.16 6.55
CA PRO A 355 10.19 -10.30 7.60
C PRO A 355 10.47 -8.87 7.13
N THR A 356 10.38 -7.93 8.05
CA THR A 356 10.54 -6.50 7.81
C THR A 356 11.54 -5.91 8.80
N LYS A 357 12.26 -4.86 8.40
CA LYS A 357 13.20 -4.15 9.28
C LYS A 357 12.39 -3.41 10.33
N ALA A 358 12.69 -3.66 11.60
CA ALA A 358 12.12 -2.96 12.74
C ALA A 358 13.12 -1.96 13.35
N PHE A 359 14.41 -2.27 13.29
CA PHE A 359 15.47 -1.39 13.76
C PHE A 359 16.72 -1.49 12.89
N TRP A 360 17.42 -0.38 12.68
CA TRP A 360 18.72 -0.35 11.98
C TRP A 360 19.71 0.56 12.71
N ASP A 361 20.78 -0.04 13.21
CA ASP A 361 21.86 0.65 13.89
C ASP A 361 23.07 0.85 12.97
N TRP A 362 23.31 2.07 12.51
CA TRP A 362 24.48 2.41 11.72
C TRP A 362 25.77 2.57 12.54
N SER A 363 25.67 2.68 13.87
CA SER A 363 26.81 2.95 14.74
C SER A 363 27.79 1.79 14.83
N THR A 364 27.31 0.58 14.57
CA THR A 364 28.11 -0.65 14.58
C THR A 364 28.71 -1.00 13.21
N ALA A 365 28.38 -0.24 12.16
CA ALA A 365 28.94 -0.47 10.84
C ALA A 365 30.47 -0.32 10.85
N GLY A 366 31.14 -1.09 10.00
CA GLY A 366 32.60 -1.14 9.86
C GLY A 366 33.26 -2.25 10.67
N ASP A 367 32.59 -2.85 11.66
CA ASP A 367 33.15 -3.94 12.46
C ASP A 367 33.11 -5.28 11.70
N LYS A 368 34.22 -5.67 11.09
CA LYS A 368 34.36 -6.96 10.41
C LYS A 368 34.50 -8.15 11.38
N GLN A 369 34.68 -7.91 12.67
CA GLN A 369 34.87 -8.94 13.70
C GLN A 369 33.57 -9.32 14.39
N ARG A 370 32.54 -8.46 14.37
CA ARG A 370 31.21 -8.79 14.92
C ARG A 370 30.68 -10.09 14.28
N LYS A 371 30.43 -11.09 15.12
CA LYS A 371 29.88 -12.38 14.68
C LYS A 371 28.42 -12.23 14.26
N VAL A 372 28.13 -12.50 12.99
CA VAL A 372 26.78 -12.52 12.44
C VAL A 372 25.98 -13.66 13.07
N LYS A 373 24.82 -13.34 13.63
CA LYS A 373 23.84 -14.35 14.04
C LYS A 373 22.68 -14.33 13.04
N LYS A 374 22.10 -15.50 12.79
CA LYS A 374 20.85 -15.61 12.05
C LYS A 374 19.71 -15.62 13.05
N ASN A 375 18.67 -14.86 12.77
CA ASN A 375 17.43 -14.94 13.54
C ASN A 375 16.68 -16.24 13.23
N GLU A 376 15.51 -16.42 13.85
CA GLU A 376 14.61 -17.56 13.64
C GLU A 376 14.16 -17.75 12.18
N PHE A 377 14.24 -16.71 11.35
CA PHE A 377 13.92 -16.74 9.92
C PHE A 377 15.14 -17.02 9.02
N GLY A 378 16.32 -17.27 9.60
CA GLY A 378 17.56 -17.49 8.87
C GLY A 378 18.20 -16.21 8.31
N ILE A 379 17.70 -15.03 8.69
CA ILE A 379 18.17 -13.73 8.20
C ILE A 379 19.30 -13.21 9.10
N PRO A 380 20.42 -12.72 8.54
CA PRO A 380 21.49 -12.08 9.29
C PRO A 380 21.02 -10.88 10.11
N ASP A 381 21.45 -10.81 11.37
CA ASP A 381 21.23 -9.68 12.28
C ASP A 381 22.20 -8.50 12.03
N TYR A 382 23.15 -8.67 11.10
CA TYR A 382 24.23 -7.71 10.87
C TYR A 382 24.89 -7.87 9.52
N ASN A 383 25.41 -6.76 9.01
CA ASN A 383 26.39 -6.74 7.94
C ASN A 383 27.43 -5.66 8.26
N TRP A 384 28.73 -6.01 8.17
CA TRP A 384 29.81 -5.06 8.43
C TRP A 384 29.73 -3.79 7.57
N ARG A 385 29.09 -3.85 6.41
CA ARG A 385 28.88 -2.69 5.54
C ARG A 385 27.93 -1.66 6.14
N TYR A 386 26.94 -2.08 6.92
CA TYR A 386 25.84 -1.21 7.30
C TYR A 386 25.31 -1.39 8.73
N GLY A 387 25.92 -2.24 9.54
CA GLY A 387 25.61 -2.33 10.96
C GLY A 387 24.53 -3.35 11.30
N ASP A 388 23.99 -3.23 12.52
CA ASP A 388 23.01 -4.15 13.10
C ASP A 388 21.61 -3.89 12.55
N ILE A 389 20.86 -4.97 12.36
CA ILE A 389 19.48 -4.92 11.91
C ILE A 389 18.63 -5.87 12.75
N THR A 390 17.55 -5.34 13.29
CA THR A 390 16.48 -6.13 13.89
C THR A 390 15.35 -6.33 12.88
N TRP A 391 14.87 -7.57 12.83
CA TRP A 391 13.86 -8.05 11.89
C TRP A 391 12.67 -8.59 12.66
N GLU A 392 11.48 -8.33 12.13
CA GLU A 392 10.24 -8.87 12.69
C GLU A 392 9.35 -9.41 11.57
N LYS A 393 8.56 -10.45 11.86
CA LYS A 393 7.57 -11.04 10.95
C LYS A 393 6.25 -11.15 11.69
N SER A 394 5.13 -11.06 10.98
CA SER A 394 3.78 -11.18 11.58
C SER A 394 3.57 -10.27 12.78
N VAL A 395 3.82 -8.98 12.58
CA VAL A 395 3.96 -7.99 13.66
C VAL A 395 2.64 -7.31 14.01
N LYS A 396 2.40 -7.09 15.31
CA LYS A 396 1.31 -6.24 15.81
C LYS A 396 1.61 -4.76 15.48
N PRO A 397 0.70 -4.02 14.83
CA PRO A 397 0.86 -2.58 14.64
C PRO A 397 0.99 -1.80 15.97
N ALA A 398 1.69 -0.67 15.91
CA ALA A 398 1.51 0.41 16.87
C ALA A 398 0.23 1.18 16.53
N TYR A 399 -0.49 1.65 17.54
CA TYR A 399 -1.73 2.41 17.34
C TYR A 399 -1.55 3.83 17.86
N ALA A 400 -1.92 4.82 17.05
CA ALA A 400 -1.83 6.23 17.40
C ALA A 400 -3.00 7.01 16.81
N TRP A 401 -3.32 8.16 17.41
CA TRP A 401 -4.26 9.12 16.83
C TRP A 401 -3.68 9.74 15.56
N TYR A 402 -4.52 9.89 14.54
CA TYR A 402 -4.14 10.49 13.28
C TYR A 402 -5.32 11.24 12.64
N ASN A 403 -5.12 12.52 12.36
CA ASN A 403 -6.08 13.42 11.72
C ASN A 403 -5.83 13.63 10.22
N GLY A 404 -4.83 12.95 9.67
CA GLY A 404 -4.44 13.09 8.27
C GLY A 404 -3.24 14.01 8.01
N LYS A 405 -2.70 14.69 9.03
CA LYS A 405 -1.45 15.45 8.95
C LYS A 405 -0.28 14.71 9.58
N VAL A 406 0.91 14.94 9.05
CA VAL A 406 2.16 14.32 9.50
C VAL A 406 3.12 15.41 9.89
N ARG A 407 3.66 15.33 11.11
CA ARG A 407 4.82 16.13 11.51
C ARG A 407 6.07 15.43 11.03
N ARG A 408 6.99 16.18 10.43
CA ARG A 408 8.15 15.64 9.74
C ARG A 408 9.40 16.34 10.20
N TYR A 409 10.44 15.56 10.42
CA TYR A 409 11.80 16.09 10.41
C TYR A 409 12.19 16.40 8.97
N ILE A 410 12.47 17.67 8.69
CA ILE A 410 12.98 18.14 7.41
C ILE A 410 14.49 18.29 7.53
N LEU A 411 15.22 17.91 6.49
CA LEU A 411 16.67 17.94 6.50
C LEU A 411 17.20 19.35 6.82
N GLY A 412 17.93 19.46 7.94
CA GLY A 412 18.42 20.72 8.51
C GLY A 412 17.75 21.11 9.85
N ASP A 413 16.61 20.49 10.18
CA ASP A 413 15.90 20.73 11.44
C ASP A 413 16.74 20.29 12.65
N LYS A 414 16.50 20.91 13.81
CA LYS A 414 17.18 20.49 15.04
C LYS A 414 16.60 19.16 15.53
N ILE A 415 17.48 18.27 16.00
CA ILE A 415 17.07 17.01 16.63
C ILE A 415 16.46 17.23 18.02
N ASN A 416 15.74 16.23 18.52
CA ASN A 416 15.36 16.19 19.93
C ASN A 416 16.56 15.76 20.78
N THR A 417 17.12 16.68 21.58
CA THR A 417 18.28 16.40 22.44
C THR A 417 17.93 15.66 23.74
N ARG A 418 16.63 15.56 24.08
CA ARG A 418 16.14 14.98 25.34
C ARG A 418 15.47 13.62 25.15
N GLY A 419 15.58 13.01 23.97
CA GLY A 419 14.97 11.72 23.68
C GLY A 419 15.05 11.36 22.21
N VAL A 420 14.12 10.51 21.76
CA VAL A 420 14.06 10.05 20.38
C VAL A 420 13.68 11.19 19.44
N THR A 421 14.35 11.26 18.28
CA THR A 421 13.95 12.16 17.19
C THR A 421 12.95 11.45 16.27
N LEU A 422 11.73 11.98 16.16
CA LEU A 422 10.71 11.43 15.26
C LEU A 422 10.90 12.01 13.86
N LEU A 423 11.22 11.16 12.89
CA LEU A 423 11.35 11.56 11.49
C LEU A 423 9.99 11.79 10.84
N THR A 424 9.03 10.95 11.21
CA THR A 424 7.62 11.07 10.81
C THR A 424 6.74 10.70 11.99
N GLU A 425 5.80 11.58 12.30
CA GLU A 425 4.88 11.43 13.43
C GLU A 425 3.44 11.69 12.93
N PRO A 426 2.50 10.76 13.16
CA PRO A 426 1.09 11.02 12.89
C PRO A 426 0.58 12.10 13.86
N VAL A 427 0.02 13.18 13.32
CA VAL A 427 -0.58 14.24 14.14
C VAL A 427 -2.00 13.84 14.51
N GLY A 428 -2.34 14.00 15.78
CA GLY A 428 -3.69 13.81 16.28
C GLY A 428 -3.69 13.51 17.77
N ASP A 429 -4.86 13.67 18.39
CA ASP A 429 -5.08 13.32 19.79
C ASP A 429 -6.56 13.00 20.07
N ILE A 430 -6.84 12.58 21.30
CA ILE A 430 -8.18 12.22 21.77
C ILE A 430 -9.17 13.40 21.76
N ASN A 431 -8.72 14.65 21.75
CA ASN A 431 -9.56 15.84 21.74
C ASN A 431 -9.79 16.39 20.32
N ASP A 432 -8.92 16.13 19.35
CA ASP A 432 -9.05 16.59 17.95
C ASP A 432 -10.13 15.81 17.17
N PRO A 433 -11.31 16.38 16.87
CA PRO A 433 -12.47 15.66 16.35
C PRO A 433 -12.25 15.01 14.98
N LYS A 434 -11.18 15.37 14.26
CA LYS A 434 -10.79 14.77 12.99
C LYS A 434 -9.92 13.52 13.15
N SER A 435 -9.37 13.30 14.34
CA SER A 435 -8.49 12.17 14.64
C SER A 435 -9.27 10.88 14.81
N ARG A 436 -8.80 9.83 14.12
CA ARG A 436 -9.15 8.43 14.42
C ARG A 436 -7.89 7.68 14.84
N ILE A 437 -8.02 6.53 15.49
CA ILE A 437 -6.90 5.65 15.82
C ILE A 437 -6.56 4.84 14.56
N TYR A 438 -5.31 4.88 14.13
CA TYR A 438 -4.76 4.17 12.95
C TYR A 438 -3.65 3.19 13.35
N PRO A 439 -3.42 2.12 12.56
CA PRO A 439 -2.29 1.22 12.72
C PRO A 439 -1.05 1.73 11.97
N PHE A 440 0.11 1.58 12.59
CA PHE A 440 1.41 1.98 12.05
C PHE A 440 2.47 0.90 12.26
N LYS A 441 3.38 0.80 11.29
CA LYS A 441 4.71 0.24 11.51
C LYS A 441 5.59 1.35 12.07
N VAL A 442 6.38 1.06 13.10
CA VAL A 442 7.41 1.98 13.61
C VAL A 442 8.76 1.39 13.24
N MET A 443 9.54 2.13 12.45
CA MET A 443 10.94 1.81 12.19
C MET A 443 11.80 2.61 13.16
N GLY A 444 12.60 1.95 13.99
CA GLY A 444 13.63 2.58 14.80
C GLY A 444 14.99 2.58 14.10
N GLY A 445 15.93 3.38 14.60
CA GLY A 445 17.32 3.26 14.19
C GLY A 445 18.24 4.23 14.90
N LEU A 446 19.55 3.98 14.83
CA LEU A 446 20.59 4.88 15.27
C LEU A 446 21.22 5.57 14.05
N GLN A 447 21.11 6.90 14.00
CA GLN A 447 21.64 7.74 12.92
C GLN A 447 22.62 8.77 13.48
N ALA A 448 23.57 9.20 12.66
CA ALA A 448 24.53 10.19 13.07
C ALA A 448 23.92 11.60 13.08
N VAL A 449 24.32 12.40 14.07
CA VAL A 449 23.98 13.81 14.20
C VAL A 449 25.28 14.61 14.33
N ASP A 450 25.30 15.81 13.74
CA ASP A 450 26.33 16.81 14.00
C ASP A 450 26.19 17.35 15.43
N THR A 451 27.23 17.27 16.26
CA THR A 451 27.16 17.68 17.67
C THR A 451 27.11 19.20 17.87
N VAL A 452 27.60 19.97 16.90
CA VAL A 452 27.60 21.44 16.93
C VAL A 452 26.32 21.97 16.31
N ASN A 453 26.01 21.49 15.11
CA ASN A 453 24.85 21.96 14.37
C ASN A 453 23.53 21.32 14.82
N ASN A 454 23.56 20.22 15.57
CA ASN A 454 22.39 19.54 16.13
C ASN A 454 21.33 19.12 15.09
N TYR A 455 21.75 18.74 13.89
CA TYR A 455 20.89 18.12 12.87
C TYR A 455 21.48 16.78 12.40
N LEU A 456 20.61 15.92 11.86
CA LEU A 456 21.01 14.61 11.34
C LEU A 456 21.96 14.76 10.15
N LEU A 457 22.95 13.88 10.08
CA LEU A 457 23.95 13.86 9.01
C LEU A 457 23.48 13.01 7.83
N VAL A 458 23.84 13.45 6.62
CA VAL A 458 23.71 12.70 5.37
C VAL A 458 25.07 12.14 5.00
N PRO A 459 25.28 10.81 5.04
CA PRO A 459 26.52 10.20 4.59
C PRO A 459 26.52 9.90 3.09
N HIS A 460 27.69 10.03 2.46
CA HIS A 460 28.02 9.37 1.21
C HIS A 460 28.32 7.90 1.47
N LEU A 461 27.38 7.02 1.12
CA LEU A 461 27.45 5.58 1.39
C LEU A 461 27.99 4.82 0.18
N PHE A 462 27.48 5.13 -1.02
CA PHE A 462 27.65 4.29 -2.20
C PHE A 462 28.49 4.92 -3.31
N GLY A 463 29.33 4.10 -3.93
CA GLY A 463 30.19 4.48 -5.07
C GLY A 463 31.60 4.88 -4.62
N PRO A 464 32.45 5.31 -5.57
CA PRO A 464 33.84 5.66 -5.30
C PRO A 464 33.94 6.69 -4.19
N GLY A 465 34.63 6.32 -3.10
CA GLY A 465 34.82 7.17 -1.93
C GLY A 465 33.67 7.13 -0.91
N GLY A 466 32.65 6.31 -1.15
CA GLY A 466 31.56 6.07 -0.20
C GLY A 466 31.98 5.23 0.98
N TYR A 467 31.26 5.37 2.09
CA TYR A 467 31.50 4.62 3.33
C TYR A 467 31.59 3.11 3.12
N LEU A 468 30.79 2.55 2.20
CA LEU A 468 30.74 1.10 1.96
C LEU A 468 32.05 0.53 1.38
N GLU A 469 32.90 1.39 0.83
CA GLU A 469 34.22 1.06 0.29
C GLU A 469 35.33 1.48 1.27
N ASP A 470 35.27 2.74 1.74
CA ASP A 470 36.36 3.37 2.51
C ASP A 470 36.30 3.10 4.02
N LEU A 471 35.13 2.75 4.57
CA LEU A 471 34.86 2.62 6.00
C LEU A 471 35.23 3.86 6.85
N ASN A 472 35.14 5.05 6.25
CA ASN A 472 35.47 6.32 6.90
C ASN A 472 34.21 7.19 7.07
N TRP A 473 33.67 7.23 8.29
CA TRP A 473 32.48 8.02 8.62
C TRP A 473 32.68 9.53 8.46
N THR A 474 33.83 10.06 8.89
CA THR A 474 34.11 11.50 8.80
C THR A 474 34.12 11.98 7.36
N LYS A 475 34.77 11.23 6.46
CA LYS A 475 34.76 11.52 5.02
C LYS A 475 33.35 11.38 4.44
N ALA A 476 32.66 10.30 4.74
CA ALA A 476 31.30 10.06 4.25
C ALA A 476 30.34 11.19 4.65
N PHE A 477 30.40 11.69 5.88
CA PHE A 477 29.59 12.81 6.32
C PHE A 477 30.00 14.13 5.66
N ALA A 478 31.29 14.41 5.50
CA ALA A 478 31.74 15.60 4.80
C ALA A 478 31.19 15.65 3.36
N ASP A 479 31.36 14.56 2.61
CA ASP A 479 30.94 14.46 1.21
C ASP A 479 29.41 14.51 1.07
N GLY A 480 28.69 13.75 1.89
CA GLY A 480 27.23 13.70 1.84
C GLY A 480 26.56 15.00 2.29
N MET A 481 27.10 15.68 3.30
CA MET A 481 26.58 16.97 3.76
C MET A 481 26.84 18.09 2.77
N ALA A 482 28.04 18.10 2.15
CA ALA A 482 28.34 19.01 1.05
C ALA A 482 27.35 18.83 -0.11
N ALA A 483 27.09 17.59 -0.52
CA ALA A 483 26.10 17.28 -1.56
C ALA A 483 24.65 17.66 -1.17
N ALA A 484 24.32 17.60 0.12
CA ALA A 484 23.03 18.02 0.65
C ALA A 484 22.89 19.55 0.83
N GLY A 485 23.99 20.30 0.67
CA GLY A 485 24.05 21.74 0.88
C GLY A 485 23.95 22.14 2.37
N LEU A 486 24.47 21.32 3.27
CA LEU A 486 24.50 21.57 4.72
C LEU A 486 25.93 21.49 5.24
N SER A 487 26.22 22.25 6.30
CA SER A 487 27.55 22.25 6.92
C SER A 487 27.78 20.98 7.76
N TYR A 488 29.03 20.56 7.88
CA TYR A 488 29.46 19.53 8.81
C TYR A 488 30.58 20.06 9.68
N SER A 489 30.44 19.96 11.00
CA SER A 489 31.41 20.47 11.98
C SER A 489 32.66 19.61 12.13
N GLY A 490 32.70 18.44 11.51
CA GLY A 490 33.75 17.43 11.74
C GLY A 490 33.49 16.55 12.96
N GLN A 491 32.41 16.78 13.72
CA GLN A 491 32.08 16.03 14.93
C GLN A 491 30.69 15.41 14.80
N TYR A 492 30.58 14.15 15.25
CA TYR A 492 29.30 13.44 15.24
C TYR A 492 29.10 12.57 16.47
N LYS A 493 27.84 12.27 16.74
CA LYS A 493 27.42 11.19 17.65
C LYS A 493 26.23 10.44 17.06
N TRP A 494 25.88 9.30 17.64
CA TRP A 494 24.71 8.53 17.23
C TRP A 494 23.51 8.86 18.12
N VAL A 495 22.32 9.00 17.51
CA VAL A 495 21.07 9.27 18.22
C VAL A 495 19.95 8.36 17.74
N GLU A 496 19.03 8.04 18.64
CA GLU A 496 17.86 7.24 18.29
C GLU A 496 16.86 8.06 17.48
N THR A 497 16.38 7.44 16.41
CA THR A 497 15.36 7.98 15.52
C THR A 497 14.23 6.99 15.36
N ARG A 498 13.01 7.49 15.17
CA ARG A 498 11.84 6.66 14.83
C ARG A 498 11.06 7.25 13.68
N MET A 499 10.48 6.38 12.87
CA MET A 499 9.70 6.73 11.70
C MET A 499 8.40 5.94 11.70
N TYR A 500 7.26 6.63 11.79
CA TYR A 500 5.94 6.02 11.62
C TYR A 500 5.62 5.83 10.15
N LEU A 501 5.21 4.63 9.79
CA LEU A 501 4.83 4.19 8.45
C LEU A 501 3.39 3.68 8.49
N GLY A 502 2.54 4.17 7.58
CA GLY A 502 1.16 3.69 7.49
C GLY A 502 1.09 2.24 6.98
N LEU A 503 0.02 1.53 7.36
CA LEU A 503 -0.25 0.15 6.97
C LEU A 503 -1.54 0.02 6.14
N PRO A 504 -1.59 0.54 4.89
CA PRO A 504 -2.81 0.53 4.07
C PRO A 504 -3.11 -0.76 3.31
N HIS A 505 -2.20 -1.72 3.33
CA HIS A 505 -2.29 -2.98 2.58
C HIS A 505 -2.22 -4.18 3.52
N GLU A 506 -2.40 -5.38 2.98
CA GLU A 506 -2.58 -6.63 3.72
C GLU A 506 -3.90 -6.65 4.50
N VAL A 507 -4.96 -6.11 3.91
CA VAL A 507 -6.30 -6.12 4.51
C VAL A 507 -6.79 -7.57 4.63
N VAL A 508 -7.17 -8.00 5.83
CA VAL A 508 -7.65 -9.37 6.09
C VAL A 508 -9.14 -9.53 5.77
N ALA A 509 -9.57 -10.77 5.55
CA ALA A 509 -11.00 -11.09 5.41
C ALA A 509 -11.79 -10.71 6.66
N LYS A 510 -13.08 -10.36 6.52
CA LYS A 510 -13.93 -9.91 7.65
C LYS A 510 -13.91 -10.83 8.87
N LYS A 511 -13.81 -12.15 8.67
CA LYS A 511 -13.73 -13.16 9.75
C LYS A 511 -12.41 -13.11 10.54
N PHE A 512 -11.42 -12.38 10.03
CA PHE A 512 -10.11 -12.17 10.62
C PHE A 512 -9.89 -10.73 11.10
N ALA A 513 -10.90 -9.86 11.06
CA ALA A 513 -10.79 -8.54 11.67
C ALA A 513 -10.69 -8.65 13.20
N LEU A 514 -10.13 -7.64 13.86
CA LEU A 514 -10.05 -7.62 15.33
C LEU A 514 -11.45 -7.79 15.96
N SER A 515 -11.55 -8.65 16.97
CA SER A 515 -12.71 -8.80 17.84
C SER A 515 -12.68 -7.83 19.03
N CYS A 516 -13.82 -7.73 19.72
CA CYS A 516 -13.99 -6.86 20.87
C CYS A 516 -12.95 -7.15 21.96
N VAL A 517 -12.74 -8.43 22.30
CA VAL A 517 -11.81 -8.85 23.37
C VAL A 517 -10.36 -8.48 23.11
N GLN A 518 -9.98 -8.21 21.86
CA GLN A 518 -8.59 -7.90 21.54
C GLN A 518 -8.20 -6.46 21.91
N CYS A 519 -9.18 -5.56 21.88
CA CYS A 519 -8.99 -4.20 22.39
C CYS A 519 -9.46 -4.12 23.85
N HIS A 520 -10.56 -4.80 24.18
CA HIS A 520 -11.24 -4.67 25.45
C HIS A 520 -11.04 -5.91 26.33
N ALA A 521 -9.95 -5.94 27.09
CA ALA A 521 -9.56 -7.10 27.89
C ALA A 521 -10.63 -7.52 28.92
N GLY A 522 -11.40 -6.56 29.46
CA GLY A 522 -12.49 -6.83 30.39
C GLY A 522 -13.55 -7.78 29.82
N LEU A 523 -13.77 -7.78 28.49
CA LEU A 523 -14.79 -8.62 27.85
C LEU A 523 -14.46 -10.13 27.84
N LYS A 524 -13.27 -10.55 28.29
CA LYS A 524 -12.93 -11.98 28.41
C LYS A 524 -13.76 -12.71 29.46
N THR A 525 -14.02 -12.03 30.56
CA THR A 525 -14.64 -12.61 31.77
C THR A 525 -16.09 -12.20 31.93
N GLU A 526 -16.52 -11.15 31.22
CA GLU A 526 -17.88 -10.63 31.28
C GLU A 526 -18.88 -11.55 30.58
N ARG A 527 -20.02 -11.80 31.24
CA ARG A 527 -21.12 -12.64 30.72
C ARG A 527 -21.98 -11.89 29.69
N SER A 528 -21.94 -10.57 29.74
CA SER A 528 -22.54 -9.66 28.77
C SER A 528 -21.77 -8.34 28.81
N CYS A 529 -21.85 -7.53 27.75
CA CYS A 529 -21.56 -6.12 27.91
C CYS A 529 -22.73 -5.55 28.72
N GLY A 530 -22.68 -5.60 30.05
CA GLY A 530 -23.77 -5.26 30.98
C GLY A 530 -24.32 -3.82 30.88
N ARG A 531 -23.89 -3.07 29.86
CA ARG A 531 -24.34 -1.73 29.46
C ARG A 531 -25.06 -1.69 28.10
N CYS A 532 -24.93 -2.72 27.25
CA CYS A 532 -25.46 -2.75 25.87
C CYS A 532 -26.24 -4.02 25.52
N HIS A 533 -25.91 -5.16 26.13
CA HIS A 533 -26.68 -6.39 26.06
C HIS A 533 -27.11 -6.71 27.48
N GLN A 534 -28.38 -6.48 27.80
CA GLN A 534 -28.99 -7.22 28.91
C GLN A 534 -28.85 -8.71 28.60
N ASP A 535 -28.75 -9.54 29.63
CA ASP A 535 -28.61 -10.99 29.58
C ASP A 535 -29.84 -11.63 28.89
N LYS A 536 -29.99 -11.36 27.59
CA LYS A 536 -31.02 -11.93 26.75
C LYS A 536 -30.56 -13.35 26.46
N ARG A 537 -31.37 -14.30 26.92
CA ARG A 537 -31.08 -15.75 26.90
C ARG A 537 -30.80 -16.32 25.50
N ASP A 538 -31.06 -15.55 24.45
CA ASP A 538 -30.89 -15.91 23.03
C ASP A 538 -29.58 -15.40 22.40
N VAL A 539 -28.77 -14.58 23.10
CA VAL A 539 -27.50 -14.04 22.57
C VAL A 539 -26.29 -14.66 23.27
N ASP A 540 -25.51 -15.47 22.54
CA ASP A 540 -24.22 -15.98 23.01
C ASP A 540 -23.16 -14.86 22.97
N PHE A 541 -23.02 -14.15 24.10
CA PHE A 541 -22.09 -13.04 24.23
C PHE A 541 -20.63 -13.47 24.11
N LYS A 542 -20.27 -14.66 24.62
CA LYS A 542 -18.90 -15.16 24.51
C LYS A 542 -18.55 -15.40 23.05
N LYS A 543 -19.45 -15.99 22.27
CA LYS A 543 -19.25 -16.12 20.83
C LYS A 543 -19.15 -14.76 20.14
N LEU A 544 -19.96 -13.78 20.54
CA LEU A 544 -19.96 -12.42 19.98
C LEU A 544 -18.67 -11.64 20.29
N ALA A 545 -18.21 -11.64 21.54
CA ALA A 545 -17.05 -10.88 21.97
C ALA A 545 -15.75 -11.38 21.34
N PHE A 546 -15.71 -12.67 21.00
CA PHE A 546 -14.63 -13.34 20.27
C PHE A 546 -14.93 -13.45 18.76
N GLN A 547 -16.03 -12.86 18.27
CA GLN A 547 -16.37 -12.86 16.85
C GLN A 547 -15.47 -11.86 16.12
N GLY A 548 -14.43 -12.38 15.48
CA GLY A 548 -13.37 -11.58 14.87
C GLY A 548 -12.04 -12.22 15.24
N ILE A 549 -11.25 -12.52 14.21
CA ILE A 549 -9.99 -13.26 14.20
C ILE A 549 -9.95 -14.54 15.03
N ASP A 550 -10.05 -15.65 14.32
CA ASP A 550 -9.46 -16.90 14.76
C ASP A 550 -8.06 -16.99 14.14
N PHE A 551 -7.00 -16.61 14.89
CA PHE A 551 -5.63 -16.72 14.36
C PHE A 551 -5.24 -18.19 14.08
N LYS A 552 -5.96 -19.19 14.62
CA LYS A 552 -5.74 -20.60 14.27
C LYS A 552 -6.18 -20.89 12.84
N LEU A 553 -7.18 -20.16 12.35
CA LEU A 553 -7.74 -20.26 11.00
C LEU A 553 -7.19 -19.19 10.04
N ALA A 554 -6.58 -18.12 10.57
CA ALA A 554 -6.06 -17.00 9.79
C ALA A 554 -4.75 -17.30 9.06
N HIS A 555 -4.05 -18.41 9.37
CA HIS A 555 -2.80 -18.76 8.69
C HIS A 555 -2.57 -20.25 8.40
N SER A 556 -1.87 -20.45 7.28
CA SER A 556 -1.23 -21.67 6.83
C SER A 556 0.03 -21.95 7.65
N LYS A 557 0.01 -22.98 8.50
CA LYS A 557 1.15 -23.82 8.97
C LYS A 557 2.50 -23.19 9.42
N GLU A 558 2.67 -21.88 9.51
CA GLU A 558 3.90 -21.24 10.02
C GLU A 558 3.67 -20.62 11.40
N SER A 559 4.59 -20.88 12.32
CA SER A 559 4.49 -20.85 13.80
C SER A 559 4.36 -19.48 14.48
N ASP A 560 4.58 -18.38 13.78
CA ASP A 560 5.06 -17.14 14.43
C ASP A 560 3.93 -16.21 14.93
N THR A 561 2.67 -16.63 14.82
CA THR A 561 1.49 -15.88 15.30
C THR A 561 0.83 -16.51 16.53
N GLN A 562 1.38 -17.62 17.04
CA GLN A 562 0.86 -18.28 18.24
C GLN A 562 0.82 -17.31 19.42
N ASP A 563 1.83 -16.46 19.56
CA ASP A 563 1.91 -15.44 20.62
C ASP A 563 0.85 -14.34 20.50
N LEU A 564 0.23 -14.19 19.33
CA LEU A 564 -0.84 -13.21 19.09
C LEU A 564 -2.24 -13.77 19.36
N LEU A 565 -2.40 -15.11 19.39
CA LEU A 565 -3.69 -15.81 19.62
C LEU A 565 -4.39 -15.40 20.91
N HIS A 566 -3.64 -14.95 21.91
CA HIS A 566 -4.16 -14.66 23.26
C HIS A 566 -3.92 -13.20 23.71
N ARG A 567 -3.28 -12.37 22.87
CA ARG A 567 -3.05 -10.96 23.19
C ARG A 567 -4.35 -10.17 23.07
N THR A 568 -4.73 -9.55 24.18
CA THR A 568 -5.95 -8.74 24.31
C THR A 568 -5.73 -7.31 24.71
N TYR A 569 -4.48 -6.88 24.61
CA TYR A 569 -4.05 -5.50 24.76
C TYR A 569 -3.47 -5.04 23.42
N TYR A 570 -4.30 -5.11 22.38
CA TYR A 570 -3.89 -4.61 21.06
C TYR A 570 -3.70 -3.10 21.13
N ILE A 571 -4.66 -2.40 21.74
CA ILE A 571 -4.64 -0.97 21.98
C ILE A 571 -4.25 -0.71 23.44
N ASP A 572 -3.26 0.16 23.62
CA ASP A 572 -2.96 0.77 24.91
C ASP A 572 -3.79 2.06 25.01
N PHE A 573 -4.89 1.99 25.76
CA PHE A 573 -5.83 3.11 25.87
C PHE A 573 -5.24 4.28 26.67
N GLU A 574 -4.39 4.01 27.67
CA GLU A 574 -3.77 5.05 28.49
C GLU A 574 -2.77 5.86 27.67
N GLN A 575 -1.94 5.21 26.85
CA GLN A 575 -1.06 5.90 25.90
C GLN A 575 -1.84 6.76 24.88
N LEU A 576 -3.09 6.41 24.58
CA LEU A 576 -3.98 7.18 23.70
C LEU A 576 -4.76 8.28 24.45
N GLY A 577 -4.50 8.50 25.74
CA GLY A 577 -5.12 9.55 26.55
C GLY A 577 -6.49 9.19 27.14
N TYR A 578 -6.90 7.92 27.11
CA TYR A 578 -8.04 7.45 27.89
C TYR A 578 -7.63 7.19 29.34
N LYS A 579 -8.61 7.17 30.26
CA LYS A 579 -8.39 6.82 31.67
C LYS A 579 -8.15 5.31 31.91
N GLY A 580 -8.28 4.51 30.86
CA GLY A 580 -8.36 3.05 30.90
C GLY A 580 -9.25 2.57 29.76
N ASP A 581 -9.73 1.35 29.83
CA ASP A 581 -10.62 0.79 28.81
C ASP A 581 -11.91 1.65 28.65
N PRO A 582 -12.23 2.15 27.44
CA PRO A 582 -13.44 2.92 27.20
C PRO A 582 -14.74 2.20 27.56
N ILE A 583 -14.78 0.86 27.58
CA ILE A 583 -15.97 0.14 28.06
C ILE A 583 -16.14 0.29 29.56
N GLU A 584 -15.08 0.56 30.32
CA GLU A 584 -15.09 0.70 31.76
C GLU A 584 -15.28 2.17 32.14
N PHE A 585 -14.43 3.05 31.61
CA PHE A 585 -14.30 4.46 31.99
C PHE A 585 -15.06 5.44 31.08
N GLY A 586 -15.60 4.95 29.96
CA GLY A 586 -16.22 5.78 28.93
C GLY A 586 -15.20 6.33 27.93
N GLY A 587 -15.66 6.57 26.71
CA GLY A 587 -14.82 7.02 25.61
C GLY A 587 -14.90 8.52 25.30
N ARG A 588 -14.10 8.91 24.32
CA ARG A 588 -14.00 10.26 23.74
C ARG A 588 -15.36 10.90 23.41
N PHE A 589 -16.29 10.14 22.84
CA PHE A 589 -17.63 10.63 22.54
C PHE A 589 -18.65 10.01 23.49
N LYS A 590 -19.13 10.84 24.42
CA LYS A 590 -19.89 10.45 25.63
C LYS A 590 -21.29 9.87 25.38
N LYS A 591 -21.76 9.84 24.14
CA LYS A 591 -23.05 9.20 23.80
C LYS A 591 -22.80 7.82 23.22
N LEU A 592 -22.52 6.83 24.06
CA LEU A 592 -22.86 5.46 23.71
C LEU A 592 -24.38 5.41 23.41
N PRO A 593 -24.85 4.59 22.46
CA PRO A 593 -26.18 4.72 21.84
C PRO A 593 -27.36 4.44 22.78
N LEU A 594 -27.12 4.23 24.08
CA LEU A 594 -28.13 3.82 25.05
C LEU A 594 -28.18 4.71 26.31
N GLY A 595 -27.63 5.93 26.25
CA GLY A 595 -28.00 7.00 27.19
C GLY A 595 -27.53 6.84 28.64
N TRP A 596 -26.25 6.59 28.88
CA TRP A 596 -25.75 6.54 30.27
C TRP A 596 -25.59 7.94 30.88
N ARG A 597 -26.30 8.21 31.98
CA ARG A 597 -25.90 9.19 33.00
C ARG A 597 -25.02 8.46 34.01
N SER A 598 -23.82 8.97 34.25
CA SER A 598 -22.96 8.51 35.33
C SER A 598 -23.73 8.60 36.65
N ALA A 599 -23.99 7.45 37.27
CA ALA A 599 -24.27 7.44 38.70
C ALA A 599 -22.97 7.88 39.38
N SER A 600 -22.99 9.07 39.97
CA SER A 600 -21.97 9.53 40.90
C SER A 600 -21.71 8.41 41.91
N LYS A 601 -20.47 7.92 42.00
CA LYS A 601 -20.03 7.17 43.16
C LYS A 601 -20.25 8.09 44.37
N LYS A 602 -21.18 7.72 45.25
CA LYS A 602 -21.23 8.28 46.59
C LYS A 602 -19.97 7.82 47.31
N GLU A 603 -19.29 8.79 47.91
CA GLU A 603 -18.20 8.60 48.87
C GLU A 603 -18.62 7.73 50.06
#